data_AF-A0A1F4CG08-F1
#
_entry.id   AF-A0A1F4CG08-F1
#
_cell.length_a   1.000
_cell.length_b   1.000
_cell.length_c   1.000
_cell.angle_alpha   90.00
_cell.angle_beta   90.00
_cell.angle_gamma   90.00
#
_symmetry.space_group_name_H-M   'P 1'
#
loop_
_entity.id
_entity.type
_entity.pdbx_description
1 polymer ?
#
loop_
_entity_poly.entity_id
_entity_poly.type
_entity_poly.pdbx_seq_one_letter_code
_entity_poly.pdbx_strand_id
1 'polypeptide(L)'
;MERASQAPEDLAQFARSAAATRTSPQRAGLVKRIDAATRAGDLAVDAAFVSMKALAMGMAGEDARKAGAIDQTIEKQRASATQKIRDATLLNLAFSFKDASDADLEKYAAIYEAEESKWFYGLVYASLLEEVKRASAEAGEGIAELATKAAAARSAGSKAGADARACLGLATNAAIIKCAEEYR
;
A
#
# COMPACT_ATOMS: atom_id res chain seq x y z
N MET A 1 2.20 11.88 24.66
CA MET A 1 1.62 11.19 23.49
C MET A 1 0.61 12.06 22.71
N GLU A 2 0.29 13.30 23.12
CA GLU A 2 -0.70 14.16 22.43
C GLU A 2 -0.26 14.78 21.07
N ARG A 3 1.03 14.81 20.74
CA ARG A 3 1.51 15.42 19.47
C ARG A 3 1.24 14.57 18.22
N ALA A 4 1.10 13.25 18.36
CA ALA A 4 0.88 12.36 17.21
C ALA A 4 -0.55 12.47 16.64
N SER A 5 -1.53 12.82 17.48
CA SER A 5 -2.95 12.95 17.10
C SER A 5 -3.27 14.22 16.31
N GLN A 6 -2.45 15.28 16.41
CA GLN A 6 -2.70 16.56 15.74
C GLN A 6 -2.09 16.65 14.33
N ALA A 7 -1.04 15.87 14.05
CA ALA A 7 -0.31 15.96 12.79
C ALA A 7 -1.16 15.74 11.51
N PRO A 8 -2.14 14.82 11.47
CA PRO A 8 -3.01 14.67 10.30
C PRO A 8 -3.96 15.86 10.09
N GLU A 9 -4.46 16.45 11.17
CA GLU A 9 -5.38 17.60 11.12
C GLU A 9 -4.64 18.87 10.68
N ASP A 10 -3.42 19.07 11.19
CA ASP A 10 -2.56 20.21 10.83
C ASP A 10 -2.17 20.19 9.36
N LEU A 11 -1.80 19.00 8.84
CA LEU A 11 -1.49 18.83 7.41
C LEU A 11 -2.73 19.12 6.56
N ALA A 12 -3.90 18.63 6.96
CA ALA A 12 -5.14 18.89 6.23
C ALA A 12 -5.52 20.38 6.24
N GLN A 13 -5.30 21.07 7.36
CA GLN A 13 -5.49 22.51 7.45
C GLN A 13 -4.49 23.26 6.57
N PHE A 14 -3.21 22.89 6.61
CA PHE A 14 -2.18 23.47 5.77
C PHE A 14 -2.47 23.27 4.28
N ALA A 15 -2.91 22.08 3.87
CA ALA A 15 -3.26 21.78 2.48
C ALA A 15 -4.33 22.70 1.91
N ARG A 16 -5.22 23.24 2.76
CA ARG A 16 -6.24 24.22 2.38
C ARG A 16 -5.78 25.68 2.49
N SER A 17 -4.61 25.93 3.09
CA SER A 17 -4.10 27.28 3.31
C SER A 17 -3.60 27.93 2.02
N ALA A 18 -3.51 29.27 2.02
CA ALA A 18 -2.88 30.01 0.93
C ALA A 18 -1.39 29.63 0.76
N ALA A 19 -0.71 29.28 1.85
CA ALA A 19 0.69 28.86 1.83
C ALA A 19 0.90 27.54 1.06
N ALA A 20 -0.11 26.67 0.96
CA ALA A 20 -0.06 25.47 0.12
C ALA A 20 -0.63 25.72 -1.28
N THR A 21 -1.78 26.37 -1.37
CA THR A 21 -2.55 26.52 -2.63
C THR A 21 -2.05 27.65 -3.55
N ARG A 22 -1.27 28.60 -3.01
CA ARG A 22 -0.72 29.76 -3.74
C ARG A 22 0.77 29.93 -3.46
N THR A 23 1.49 28.83 -3.35
CA THR A 23 2.94 28.82 -3.13
C THR A 23 3.66 29.61 -4.24
N SER A 24 4.62 30.46 -3.89
CA SER A 24 5.42 31.16 -4.90
C SER A 24 6.20 30.16 -5.76
N PRO A 25 6.44 30.45 -7.06
CA PRO A 25 7.22 29.57 -7.93
C PRO A 25 8.62 29.27 -7.37
N GLN A 26 9.25 30.27 -6.74
CA GLN A 26 10.55 30.11 -6.07
C GLN A 26 10.47 29.07 -4.96
N ARG A 27 9.55 29.23 -4.00
CA ARG A 27 9.39 28.30 -2.87
C ARG A 27 9.04 26.90 -3.34
N ALA A 28 8.16 26.76 -4.33
CA ALA A 28 7.85 25.46 -4.93
C ALA A 28 9.08 24.81 -5.58
N GLY A 29 9.96 25.61 -6.21
CA GLY A 29 11.23 25.15 -6.76
C GLY A 29 12.19 24.61 -5.69
N LEU A 30 12.28 25.28 -4.53
CA LEU A 30 13.13 24.84 -3.42
C LEU A 30 12.65 23.51 -2.83
N VAL A 31 11.35 23.36 -2.62
CA VAL A 31 10.77 22.09 -2.12
C VAL A 31 11.07 20.95 -3.11
N LYS A 32 10.95 21.19 -4.41
CA LYS A 32 11.28 20.19 -5.45
C LYS A 32 12.77 19.83 -5.46
N ARG A 33 13.66 20.78 -5.23
CA ARG A 33 15.10 20.53 -5.09
C ARG A 33 15.41 19.62 -3.90
N ILE A 34 14.77 19.89 -2.76
CA ILE A 34 14.90 19.05 -1.57
C ILE A 34 14.37 17.63 -1.83
N ASP A 35 13.19 17.50 -2.47
CA ASP A 35 12.66 16.19 -2.86
C ASP A 35 13.63 15.43 -3.77
N ALA A 36 14.16 16.08 -4.81
CA ALA A 36 15.10 15.46 -5.74
C ALA A 36 16.41 15.02 -5.05
N ALA A 37 16.93 15.83 -4.13
CA ALA A 37 18.16 15.52 -3.41
C ALA A 37 17.98 14.39 -2.38
N THR A 38 16.81 14.31 -1.74
CA THR A 38 16.50 13.30 -0.71
C THR A 38 15.83 12.04 -1.26
N ARG A 39 15.30 12.11 -2.49
CA ARG A 39 14.52 11.06 -3.16
C ARG A 39 13.26 10.63 -2.39
N ALA A 40 12.66 11.55 -1.63
CA ALA A 40 11.48 11.26 -0.81
C ALA A 40 10.28 10.79 -1.66
N GLY A 41 10.02 11.47 -2.79
CA GLY A 41 8.95 11.11 -3.73
C GLY A 41 9.16 9.73 -4.36
N ASP A 42 10.40 9.39 -4.73
CA ASP A 42 10.73 8.07 -5.26
C ASP A 42 10.53 6.98 -4.22
N LEU A 43 11.01 7.20 -2.98
CA LEU A 43 10.82 6.25 -1.88
C LEU A 43 9.34 6.00 -1.61
N ALA A 44 8.51 7.05 -1.57
CA ALA A 44 7.08 6.93 -1.34
C ALA A 44 6.39 6.10 -2.43
N VAL A 45 6.73 6.33 -3.70
CA VAL A 45 6.19 5.56 -4.83
C VAL A 45 6.63 4.10 -4.75
N ASP A 46 7.92 3.86 -4.57
CA ASP A 46 8.45 2.49 -4.55
C ASP A 46 7.93 1.69 -3.35
N ALA A 47 7.93 2.28 -2.17
CA ALA A 47 7.39 1.67 -0.97
C ALA A 47 5.91 1.29 -1.13
N ALA A 48 5.08 2.20 -1.64
CA ALA A 48 3.66 1.95 -1.86
C ALA A 48 3.43 0.76 -2.80
N PHE A 49 4.09 0.74 -3.96
CA PHE A 49 3.84 -0.27 -4.98
C PHE A 49 4.49 -1.62 -4.69
N VAL A 50 5.64 -1.64 -4.02
CA VAL A 50 6.21 -2.90 -3.48
C VAL A 50 5.26 -3.51 -2.47
N SER A 51 4.73 -2.70 -1.54
CA SER A 51 3.80 -3.18 -0.52
C SER A 51 2.52 -3.72 -1.15
N MET A 52 1.91 -2.94 -2.05
CA MET A 52 0.71 -3.37 -2.78
C MET A 52 0.92 -4.67 -3.55
N LYS A 53 2.05 -4.81 -4.24
CA LYS A 53 2.40 -6.03 -4.99
C LYS A 53 2.51 -7.23 -4.06
N ALA A 54 3.24 -7.11 -2.96
CA ALA A 54 3.45 -8.23 -2.05
C ALA A 54 2.13 -8.72 -1.41
N LEU A 55 1.26 -7.79 -1.00
CA LEU A 55 -0.06 -8.13 -0.47
C LEU A 55 -0.95 -8.80 -1.54
N ALA A 56 -0.95 -8.27 -2.77
CA ALA A 56 -1.70 -8.85 -3.88
C ALA A 56 -1.22 -10.26 -4.23
N MET A 57 0.10 -10.47 -4.26
CA MET A 57 0.71 -11.78 -4.48
C MET A 57 0.33 -12.76 -3.36
N GLY A 58 0.34 -12.31 -2.10
CA GLY A 58 -0.16 -13.10 -0.97
C GLY A 58 -1.60 -13.58 -1.16
N MET A 59 -2.48 -12.71 -1.66
CA MET A 59 -3.88 -13.07 -1.95
C MET A 59 -4.04 -14.01 -3.15
N ALA A 60 -3.12 -13.97 -4.13
CA ALA A 60 -3.17 -14.87 -5.28
C ALA A 60 -2.73 -16.31 -4.96
N GLY A 61 -1.89 -16.49 -3.93
CA GLY A 61 -1.28 -17.78 -3.63
C GLY A 61 -0.44 -18.31 -4.79
N GLU A 62 -0.50 -19.62 -5.06
CA GLU A 62 0.32 -20.29 -6.09
C GLU A 62 -0.21 -20.15 -7.53
N ASP A 63 -1.26 -19.34 -7.77
CA ASP A 63 -1.85 -19.18 -9.10
C ASP A 63 -0.99 -18.25 -10.00
N ALA A 64 -0.14 -18.86 -10.83
CA ALA A 64 0.76 -18.16 -11.75
C ALA A 64 0.04 -17.23 -12.75
N ARG A 65 -1.21 -17.53 -13.15
CA ARG A 65 -1.98 -16.65 -14.04
C ARG A 65 -2.43 -15.40 -13.30
N LYS A 66 -2.86 -15.54 -12.04
CA LYS A 66 -3.18 -14.39 -11.19
C LYS A 66 -1.95 -13.54 -10.89
N ALA A 67 -0.80 -14.16 -10.65
CA ALA A 67 0.46 -13.45 -10.45
C ALA A 67 0.83 -12.54 -11.65
N GLY A 68 0.77 -13.07 -12.87
CA GLY A 68 1.03 -12.27 -14.08
C GLY A 68 0.04 -11.12 -14.29
N ALA A 69 -1.24 -11.33 -13.97
CA ALA A 69 -2.26 -10.29 -14.04
C ALA A 69 -2.07 -9.20 -12.96
N ILE A 70 -1.60 -9.59 -11.76
CA ILE A 70 -1.26 -8.66 -10.68
C ILE A 70 -0.14 -7.73 -11.12
N ASP A 71 0.93 -8.27 -11.71
CA ASP A 71 2.06 -7.44 -12.16
C ASP A 71 1.64 -6.38 -13.17
N GLN A 72 0.87 -6.76 -14.19
CA GLN A 72 0.36 -5.80 -15.17
C GLN A 72 -0.55 -4.74 -14.53
N THR A 73 -1.38 -5.15 -13.57
CA THR A 73 -2.30 -4.25 -12.87
C THR A 73 -1.53 -3.26 -11.99
N ILE A 74 -0.52 -3.73 -11.26
CA ILE A 74 0.34 -2.91 -10.41
C ILE A 74 1.10 -1.89 -11.25
N GLU A 75 1.69 -2.29 -12.37
CA GLU A 75 2.44 -1.36 -13.23
C GLU A 75 1.54 -0.31 -13.88
N LYS A 76 0.32 -0.69 -14.31
CA LYS A 76 -0.68 0.27 -14.77
C LYS A 76 -1.07 1.27 -13.66
N GLN A 77 -1.28 0.76 -12.45
CA GLN A 77 -1.62 1.60 -11.29
C GLN A 77 -0.47 2.55 -10.95
N ARG A 78 0.78 2.05 -10.97
CA ARG A 78 2.00 2.84 -10.78
C ARG A 78 2.07 3.99 -11.78
N ALA A 79 1.93 3.71 -13.07
CA ALA A 79 1.93 4.74 -14.10
C ALA A 79 0.84 5.82 -13.86
N SER A 80 -0.35 5.41 -13.42
CA SER A 80 -1.47 6.33 -13.19
C SER A 80 -1.37 7.16 -11.89
N ALA A 81 -0.66 6.68 -10.88
CA ALA A 81 -0.64 7.25 -9.53
C ALA A 81 0.69 7.90 -9.14
N THR A 82 1.78 7.62 -9.85
CA THR A 82 3.13 8.14 -9.53
C THR A 82 3.12 9.65 -9.32
N GLN A 83 2.50 10.41 -10.23
CA GLN A 83 2.47 11.86 -10.11
C GLN A 83 1.67 12.31 -8.88
N LYS A 84 0.54 11.68 -8.57
CA LYS A 84 -0.27 12.02 -7.40
C LYS A 84 0.46 11.76 -6.09
N ILE A 85 1.21 10.66 -6.02
CA ILE A 85 2.04 10.34 -4.85
C ILE A 85 3.16 11.38 -4.71
N ARG A 86 3.85 11.71 -5.81
CA ARG A 86 4.89 12.76 -5.80
C ARG A 86 4.33 14.12 -5.37
N ASP A 87 3.17 14.52 -5.87
CA ASP A 87 2.51 15.77 -5.49
C ASP A 87 2.14 15.77 -3.99
N ALA A 88 1.66 14.64 -3.47
CA ALA A 88 1.40 14.48 -2.04
C ALA A 88 2.68 14.53 -1.19
N THR A 89 3.79 13.97 -1.68
CA THR A 89 5.09 14.08 -1.01
C THR A 89 5.59 15.53 -1.00
N LEU A 90 5.47 16.25 -2.12
CA LEU A 90 5.82 17.67 -2.18
C LEU A 90 4.97 18.51 -1.23
N LEU A 91 3.68 18.20 -1.09
CA LEU A 91 2.81 18.86 -0.11
C LEU A 91 3.27 18.60 1.33
N ASN A 92 3.64 17.35 1.65
CA ASN A 92 4.19 17.00 2.96
C ASN A 92 5.52 17.70 3.26
N LEU A 93 6.40 17.81 2.27
CA LEU A 93 7.65 18.57 2.41
C LEU A 93 7.36 20.06 2.60
N ALA A 94 6.44 20.63 1.82
CA ALA A 94 6.03 22.03 1.99
C ALA A 94 5.45 22.30 3.39
N PHE A 95 4.67 21.36 3.93
CA PHE A 95 4.17 21.42 5.31
C PHE A 95 5.31 21.33 6.34
N SER A 96 6.26 20.42 6.13
CA SER A 96 7.42 20.21 7.02
C SER A 96 8.29 21.47 7.12
N PHE A 97 8.40 22.23 6.03
CA PHE A 97 9.13 23.49 5.97
C PHE A 97 8.24 24.73 6.04
N LYS A 98 6.97 24.62 6.43
CA LYS A 98 5.99 25.74 6.37
C LYS A 98 6.46 27.00 7.13
N ASP A 99 7.24 26.81 8.20
CA ASP A 99 7.73 27.87 9.08
C ASP A 99 9.12 28.40 8.65
N ALA A 100 9.77 27.78 7.66
CA ALA A 100 11.06 28.22 7.14
C ALA A 100 10.88 29.38 6.15
N SER A 101 11.72 30.41 6.29
CA SER A 101 11.84 31.48 5.29
C SER A 101 12.38 30.92 3.97
N ASP A 102 12.15 31.61 2.85
CA ASP A 102 12.72 31.17 1.55
C ASP A 102 14.25 31.18 1.57
N ALA A 103 14.87 32.08 2.34
CA ALA A 103 16.33 32.12 2.52
C ALA A 103 16.87 30.91 3.31
N ASP A 104 16.13 30.44 4.33
CA ASP A 104 16.53 29.23 5.06
C ASP A 104 16.23 27.97 4.27
N LEU A 105 15.13 27.95 3.50
CA LEU A 105 14.81 26.84 2.62
C LEU A 105 15.84 26.66 1.50
N GLU A 106 16.40 27.76 0.98
CA GLU A 106 17.54 27.73 0.06
C GLU A 106 18.78 27.08 0.70
N LYS A 107 19.10 27.44 1.96
CA LYS A 107 20.22 26.82 2.69
C LYS A 107 19.97 25.32 2.91
N TYR A 108 18.75 24.93 3.27
CA TYR A 108 18.40 23.51 3.41
C TYR A 108 18.53 22.77 2.08
N ALA A 109 18.04 23.34 0.98
CA ALA A 109 18.22 22.75 -0.35
C ALA A 109 19.71 22.55 -0.67
N ALA A 110 20.56 23.56 -0.43
CA ALA A 110 21.99 23.45 -0.64
C ALA A 110 22.66 22.37 0.23
N ILE A 111 22.26 22.25 1.50
CA ILE A 111 22.74 21.19 2.40
C ILE A 111 22.37 19.82 1.86
N TYR A 112 21.12 19.61 1.46
CA TYR A 112 20.67 18.33 0.90
C TYR A 112 21.34 18.01 -0.43
N GLU A 113 21.65 19.03 -1.24
CA GLU A 113 22.28 18.88 -2.54
C GLU A 113 23.79 18.60 -2.49
N ALA A 114 24.43 18.82 -1.34
CA ALA A 114 25.83 18.48 -1.12
C ALA A 114 26.08 16.98 -1.37
N GLU A 115 27.28 16.64 -1.83
CA GLU A 115 27.61 15.28 -2.27
C GLU A 115 27.50 14.26 -1.13
N GLU A 116 28.00 14.61 0.05
CA GLU A 116 27.94 13.78 1.26
C GLU A 116 26.50 13.55 1.71
N SER A 117 25.66 14.58 1.62
CA SER A 117 24.23 14.49 1.92
C SER A 117 23.52 13.59 0.92
N LYS A 118 23.75 13.76 -0.38
CA LYS A 118 23.16 12.90 -1.42
C LYS A 118 23.60 11.45 -1.27
N TRP A 119 24.87 11.20 -0.95
CA TRP A 119 25.35 9.86 -0.63
C TRP A 119 24.59 9.26 0.55
N PHE A 120 24.46 10.02 1.64
CA PHE A 120 23.73 9.59 2.82
C PHE A 120 22.25 9.29 2.50
N TYR A 121 21.56 10.17 1.79
CA TYR A 121 20.16 9.95 1.40
C TYR A 121 20.00 8.81 0.39
N GLY A 122 21.00 8.56 -0.45
CA GLY A 122 21.06 7.36 -1.29
C GLY A 122 21.11 6.08 -0.47
N LEU A 123 21.92 6.05 0.59
CA LEU A 123 21.99 4.94 1.54
C LEU A 123 20.66 4.77 2.28
N VAL A 124 20.09 5.85 2.84
CA VAL A 124 18.80 5.83 3.54
C VAL A 124 17.68 5.32 2.63
N TYR A 125 17.61 5.79 1.38
CA TYR A 125 16.65 5.31 0.40
C TYR A 125 16.79 3.80 0.18
N ALA A 126 18.02 3.31 -0.05
CA ALA A 126 18.26 1.91 -0.35
C ALA A 126 17.88 1.01 0.84
N SER A 127 18.33 1.36 2.05
CA SER A 127 18.04 0.60 3.26
C SER A 127 16.56 0.59 3.60
N LEU A 128 15.88 1.74 3.58
CA LEU A 128 14.45 1.80 3.87
C LEU A 128 13.63 1.00 2.84
N LEU A 129 13.96 1.11 1.56
CA LEU A 129 13.24 0.36 0.53
C LEU A 129 13.48 -1.15 0.66
N GLU A 130 14.67 -1.59 1.03
CA GLU A 130 14.96 -3.00 1.31
C GLU A 130 14.13 -3.53 2.49
N GLU A 131 14.08 -2.78 3.59
CA GLU A 131 13.27 -3.11 4.75
C GLU A 131 11.78 -3.18 4.41
N VAL A 132 11.25 -2.21 3.64
CA VAL A 132 9.86 -2.25 3.16
C VAL A 132 9.61 -3.47 2.28
N LYS A 133 10.52 -3.82 1.36
CA LYS A 133 10.41 -5.02 0.53
C LYS A 133 10.33 -6.28 1.39
N ARG A 134 11.22 -6.42 2.37
CA ARG A 134 11.25 -7.59 3.26
C ARG A 134 9.97 -7.70 4.08
N ALA A 135 9.59 -6.65 4.80
CA ALA A 135 8.40 -6.65 5.63
C ALA A 135 7.11 -6.87 4.80
N SER A 136 7.05 -6.32 3.58
CA SER A 136 5.92 -6.53 2.68
C SER A 136 5.84 -7.97 2.19
N ALA A 137 6.97 -8.59 1.87
CA ALA A 137 7.03 -10.00 1.47
C ALA A 137 6.56 -10.91 2.62
N GLU A 138 7.07 -10.70 3.84
CA GLU A 138 6.64 -11.42 5.04
C GLU A 138 5.12 -11.28 5.27
N ALA A 139 4.57 -10.06 5.11
CA ALA A 139 3.13 -9.83 5.21
C ALA A 139 2.35 -10.57 4.12
N GLY A 140 2.85 -10.57 2.88
CA GLY A 140 2.26 -11.30 1.76
C GLY A 140 2.23 -12.81 2.00
N GLU A 141 3.33 -13.39 2.49
CA GLU A 141 3.42 -14.80 2.87
C GLU A 141 2.42 -15.15 3.97
N GLY A 142 2.30 -14.32 5.01
CA GLY A 142 1.30 -14.50 6.06
C GLY A 142 -0.14 -14.50 5.53
N ILE A 143 -0.46 -13.66 4.54
CA ILE A 143 -1.77 -13.66 3.87
C ILE A 143 -1.98 -14.95 3.08
N ALA A 144 -0.98 -15.42 2.34
CA ALA A 144 -1.07 -16.66 1.57
C ALA A 144 -1.31 -17.88 2.48
N GLU A 145 -0.63 -17.93 3.63
CA GLU A 145 -0.81 -18.99 4.62
C GLU A 145 -2.24 -19.01 5.17
N LEU A 146 -2.79 -17.84 5.51
CA LEU A 146 -4.17 -17.70 5.98
C LEU A 146 -5.18 -18.15 4.91
N ALA A 147 -4.97 -17.76 3.65
CA ALA A 147 -5.82 -18.16 2.54
C ALA A 147 -5.82 -19.70 2.34
N THR A 148 -4.65 -20.32 2.46
CA THR A 148 -4.48 -21.78 2.34
C THR A 148 -5.19 -22.52 3.48
N LYS A 149 -5.00 -22.05 4.72
CA LYS A 149 -5.70 -22.59 5.91
C LYS A 149 -7.22 -22.48 5.78
N ALA A 150 -7.73 -21.34 5.31
CA ALA A 150 -9.14 -21.13 5.09
C ALA A 150 -9.72 -22.06 4.00
N ALA A 151 -8.99 -22.28 2.91
CA ALA A 151 -9.38 -23.21 1.86
C ALA A 151 -9.45 -24.67 2.36
N ALA A 152 -8.46 -25.09 3.16
CA ALA A 152 -8.43 -26.42 3.78
C ALA A 152 -9.59 -26.64 4.79
N ALA A 153 -9.90 -25.63 5.60
CA ALA A 153 -11.04 -25.72 6.53
C ALA A 153 -12.39 -25.84 5.78
N ARG A 154 -12.55 -25.11 4.66
CA ARG A 154 -13.76 -25.17 3.84
C ARG A 154 -13.94 -26.52 3.15
N SER A 155 -12.86 -27.13 2.66
CA SER A 155 -12.94 -28.47 2.04
C SER A 155 -13.26 -29.55 3.07
N ALA A 156 -12.67 -29.47 4.27
CA ALA A 156 -12.98 -30.38 5.38
C ALA A 156 -14.45 -30.28 5.83
N GLY A 157 -14.99 -29.07 5.96
CA GLY A 157 -16.41 -28.85 6.30
C GLY A 157 -17.38 -29.32 5.21
N SER A 158 -17.03 -29.13 3.93
CA SER A 158 -17.81 -29.65 2.80
C SER A 158 -17.88 -31.18 2.81
N LYS A 159 -16.74 -31.84 3.05
CA LYS A 159 -16.66 -33.31 3.16
C LYS A 159 -17.45 -33.81 4.36
N ALA A 160 -17.27 -33.22 5.55
CA ALA A 160 -18.04 -33.59 6.74
C ALA A 160 -19.56 -33.41 6.54
N GLY A 161 -19.99 -32.36 5.84
CA GLY A 161 -21.40 -32.14 5.51
C GLY A 161 -21.95 -33.10 4.44
N ALA A 162 -21.10 -33.62 3.55
CA ALA A 162 -21.46 -34.68 2.62
C ALA A 162 -21.59 -36.04 3.34
N ASP A 163 -20.61 -36.36 4.19
CA ASP A 163 -20.58 -37.59 4.99
C ASP A 163 -21.77 -37.64 5.96
N ALA A 164 -22.09 -36.52 6.65
CA ALA A 164 -23.27 -36.44 7.51
C ALA A 164 -24.58 -36.66 6.75
N ARG A 165 -24.72 -36.11 5.53
CA ARG A 165 -25.90 -36.34 4.68
C ARG A 165 -26.03 -37.79 4.23
N ALA A 166 -24.91 -38.45 3.96
CA ALA A 166 -24.88 -39.88 3.63
C ALA A 166 -25.24 -40.74 4.85
N CYS A 167 -24.62 -40.49 6.01
CA CYS A 167 -24.89 -41.22 7.25
C CYS A 167 -26.34 -41.06 7.75
N LEU A 168 -26.92 -39.86 7.62
CA LEU A 168 -28.30 -39.59 8.04
C LEU A 168 -29.35 -39.99 6.98
N GLY A 169 -28.94 -40.55 5.83
CA GLY A 169 -29.86 -40.97 4.77
C GLY A 169 -30.70 -39.83 4.18
N LEU A 170 -30.26 -38.57 4.31
CA LEU A 170 -31.06 -37.39 3.96
C LEU A 170 -31.32 -37.27 2.45
N ALA A 171 -30.46 -37.83 1.61
CA ALA A 171 -30.71 -37.95 0.17
C ALA A 171 -31.91 -38.86 -0.12
N THR A 172 -32.08 -39.94 0.66
CA THR A 172 -33.23 -40.85 0.59
C THR A 172 -34.49 -40.16 1.11
N ASN A 173 -34.39 -39.36 2.18
CA ASN A 173 -35.53 -38.59 2.70
C ASN A 173 -36.04 -37.54 1.70
N ALA A 174 -35.15 -36.86 0.97
CA ALA A 174 -35.55 -35.92 -0.08
C ALA A 174 -36.28 -36.62 -1.24
N ALA A 175 -35.84 -37.83 -1.63
CA ALA A 175 -36.53 -38.63 -2.64
C ALA A 175 -37.91 -39.14 -2.17
N ILE A 176 -38.03 -39.52 -0.88
CA ILE A 176 -39.29 -39.95 -0.27
C ILE A 176 -40.30 -38.79 -0.21
N ILE A 177 -39.86 -37.59 0.21
CA ILE A 177 -40.71 -36.40 0.25
C ILE A 177 -41.20 -36.04 -1.16
N LYS A 178 -40.32 -36.09 -2.16
CA LYS A 178 -40.67 -35.81 -3.56
C LYS A 178 -41.67 -36.83 -4.13
N CYS A 179 -41.52 -38.12 -3.82
CA CYS A 179 -42.53 -39.13 -4.17
C CYS A 179 -43.86 -38.89 -3.46
N ALA A 180 -43.85 -38.44 -2.20
CA ALA A 180 -45.07 -38.19 -1.44
C ALA A 180 -45.85 -36.95 -1.95
N GLU A 181 -45.16 -35.97 -2.54
CA GLU A 181 -45.79 -34.79 -3.15
C GLU A 181 -46.56 -35.10 -4.45
N GLU A 182 -46.20 -36.16 -5.17
CA GLU A 182 -46.92 -36.59 -6.40
C GLU A 182 -48.29 -37.25 -6.12
N TYR A 183 -48.57 -37.62 -4.86
CA TYR A 183 -49.83 -38.24 -4.43
C TYR A 183 -50.72 -37.29 -3.61
N ARG A 184 -50.47 -35.97 -3.69
CA ARG A 184 -51.25 -34.91 -3.03
C ARG A 184 -52.11 -34.16 -4.05
#